data_AF-A0A5C6ZK92-F1
#
_entry.id   AF-A0A5C6ZK92-F1
#
_cell.length_a   1.000
_cell.length_b   1.000
_cell.length_c   1.000
_cell.angle_alpha   90.00
_cell.angle_beta   90.00
_cell.angle_gamma   90.00
#
_symmetry.space_group_name_H-M   'P 1'
#
loop_
_entity.id
_entity.type
_entity.pdbx_description
1 polymer ?
#
loop_
_entity_poly.entity_id
_entity_poly.type
_entity_poly.pdbx_seq_one_letter_code
_entity_poly.pdbx_strand_id
1 'polypeptide(L)'
;MDKRILLLTDFSENAFNAVRYALKLYSDRKCNFDFLHAYQLEGYSMHNPPYNPEAFQESHEIEKRKSEKEFEKLMKMIRLHPDNPKTYL
;
A
#
# COMPACT_ATOMS: atom_id res chain seq x y z
N MET A 1 -9.78 10.18 21.00
CA MET A 1 -8.61 10.42 20.12
C MET A 1 -8.81 9.59 18.87
N ASP A 2 -8.79 10.23 17.71
CA ASP A 2 -8.87 9.52 16.43
C ASP A 2 -7.63 8.64 16.29
N LYS A 3 -7.83 7.33 16.06
CA LYS A 3 -6.70 6.40 15.90
C LYS A 3 -6.18 6.51 14.48
N ARG A 4 -4.86 6.51 14.31
CA ARG A 4 -4.21 6.41 13.00
C ARG A 4 -3.54 5.05 12.91
N ILE A 5 -3.89 4.27 11.89
CA ILE A 5 -3.45 2.90 11.70
C ILE A 5 -2.73 2.82 10.36
N LEU A 6 -1.47 2.40 10.38
CA LEU A 6 -0.69 2.17 9.16
C LEU A 6 -0.87 0.71 8.74
N LEU A 7 -1.36 0.51 7.51
CA LEU A 7 -1.53 -0.78 6.89
C LEU A 7 -0.41 -1.00 5.86
N LEU A 8 0.44 -1.97 6.15
CA LEU A 8 1.46 -2.41 5.20
C LEU A 8 0.82 -3.35 4.17
N THR A 9 1.23 -3.24 2.92
CA THR A 9 0.76 -4.13 1.86
C THR A 9 1.88 -4.49 0.90
N ASP A 10 1.93 -5.75 0.49
CA ASP A 10 2.68 -6.25 -0.66
C ASP A 10 1.75 -6.59 -1.84
N PHE A 11 0.48 -6.15 -1.74
CA PHE A 11 -0.63 -6.43 -2.66
C PHE A 11 -1.03 -7.91 -2.79
N SER A 12 -0.51 -8.79 -1.92
CA SER A 12 -0.95 -10.18 -1.87
C SER A 12 -2.38 -10.32 -1.34
N GLU A 13 -2.98 -11.47 -1.59
CA GLU A 13 -4.27 -11.84 -1.00
C GLU A 13 -4.23 -11.81 0.54
N ASN A 14 -3.10 -12.19 1.14
CA ASN A 14 -2.91 -12.15 2.58
C ASN A 14 -2.92 -10.71 3.10
N ALA A 15 -2.24 -9.78 2.42
CA ALA A 15 -2.30 -8.36 2.77
C ALA A 15 -3.72 -7.81 2.61
N PHE A 16 -4.44 -8.17 1.54
CA PHE A 16 -5.83 -7.79 1.37
C PHE A 16 -6.74 -8.29 2.50
N ASN A 17 -6.59 -9.55 2.91
CA ASN A 17 -7.32 -10.13 4.03
C ASN A 17 -6.99 -9.41 5.35
N ALA A 18 -5.73 -9.06 5.58
CA ALA A 18 -5.31 -8.28 6.75
C ALA A 18 -5.95 -6.88 6.77
N VAL A 19 -5.99 -6.19 5.62
CA VAL A 19 -6.67 -4.90 5.47
C VAL A 19 -8.16 -5.03 5.82
N ARG A 20 -8.85 -6.03 5.25
CA ARG A 20 -10.27 -6.28 5.55
C ARG A 20 -10.51 -6.56 7.03
N TYR A 21 -9.65 -7.36 7.64
CA TYR A 21 -9.72 -7.66 9.06
C TYR A 21 -9.56 -6.39 9.90
N ALA A 22 -8.56 -5.56 9.62
CA ALA A 22 -8.34 -4.31 10.34
C ALA A 22 -9.54 -3.35 10.22
N LEU A 23 -10.07 -3.15 9.01
CA LEU A 23 -11.24 -2.30 8.78
C LEU A 23 -12.47 -2.77 9.57
N LYS A 24 -12.67 -4.09 9.68
CA LYS A 24 -13.77 -4.67 10.46
C LYS A 24 -13.53 -4.59 11.96
N LEU A 25 -12.31 -4.91 12.41
CA LEU A 25 -11.91 -4.87 13.82
C LEU A 25 -12.13 -3.49 14.45
N TYR A 26 -11.92 -2.42 13.68
CA TYR A 26 -12.03 -1.04 14.13
C TYR A 26 -13.31 -0.32 13.64
N SER A 27 -14.30 -1.06 13.13
CA SER A 27 -15.55 -0.50 12.57
C SER A 27 -16.41 0.29 13.57
N ASP A 28 -16.23 0.05 14.87
CA ASP A 28 -16.90 0.76 15.97
C ASP A 28 -16.21 2.07 16.36
N ARG A 29 -15.03 2.36 15.77
CA ARG A 29 -14.16 3.47 16.15
C ARG A 29 -13.84 4.35 14.95
N LYS A 30 -13.77 5.66 15.19
CA LYS A 30 -13.24 6.60 14.21
C LYS A 30 -11.73 6.40 14.07
N CYS A 31 -11.30 5.90 12.92
CA CYS A 31 -9.90 5.66 12.60
C CYS A 31 -9.56 6.22 11.22
N ASN A 32 -8.33 6.70 11.06
CA ASN A 32 -7.71 6.98 9.78
C ASN A 32 -6.77 5.82 9.43
N PHE A 33 -6.94 5.26 8.24
CA PHE A 33 -6.11 4.17 7.74
C PHE A 33 -5.17 4.71 6.66
N ASP A 34 -3.88 4.74 6.97
CA ASP A 34 -2.84 5.07 6.02
C ASP A 34 -2.28 3.77 5.43
N PHE A 35 -1.89 3.77 4.16
CA PHE A 35 -1.30 2.60 3.51
C PHE A 35 0.17 2.85 3.16
N LEU A 36 0.99 1.82 3.30
CA LEU A 36 2.38 1.83 2.88
C LEU A 36 2.72 0.56 2.11
N HIS A 37 3.22 0.75 0.89
CA HIS A 37 3.90 -0.28 0.12
C HIS A 37 5.38 0.09 0.01
N ALA A 38 6.24 -0.86 0.34
CA ALA A 38 7.68 -0.73 0.15
C ALA A 38 8.12 -1.71 -0.95
N TYR A 39 8.85 -1.21 -1.93
CA TYR A 39 9.36 -1.99 -3.05
C TYR A 39 10.87 -1.81 -3.18
N GLN A 40 11.53 -2.84 -3.72
CA GLN A 40 12.94 -2.80 -4.04
C GLN A 40 13.11 -2.67 -5.55
N LEU A 41 14.13 -1.93 -5.97
CA LEU A 41 14.53 -1.90 -7.38
C LEU A 41 15.45 -3.09 -7.65
N GLU A 42 15.08 -3.92 -8.62
CA GLU A 42 15.88 -5.08 -9.02
C GLU A 42 17.30 -4.63 -9.41
N GLY A 43 18.30 -5.38 -8.95
CA GLY A 43 19.71 -5.10 -9.22
C GLY A 43 20.34 -4.01 -8.35
N TYR A 44 19.57 -3.23 -7.60
CA TYR A 44 20.10 -2.18 -6.71
C TYR A 44 19.95 -2.56 -5.24
N SER A 45 21.01 -2.35 -4.47
CA SER A 45 21.02 -2.55 -3.02
C SER A 45 22.02 -1.62 -2.35
N MET A 46 22.03 -1.57 -1.01
CA MET A 46 23.06 -0.86 -0.26
C MET A 46 24.49 -1.32 -0.61
N HIS A 47 24.66 -2.55 -1.05
CA HIS A 47 25.94 -3.14 -1.44
C HIS A 47 26.20 -3.08 -2.95
N ASN A 48 25.21 -2.66 -3.75
CA ASN A 48 25.34 -2.45 -5.19
C ASN A 48 24.61 -1.14 -5.56
N PRO A 49 25.21 0.02 -5.26
CA PRO A 49 24.59 1.30 -5.53
C PRO A 49 24.49 1.52 -7.06
N PRO A 50 23.51 2.31 -7.51
CA PRO A 50 23.39 2.63 -8.92
C PRO A 50 24.61 3.41 -9.43
N TYR A 51 25.30 2.84 -10.41
CA TYR A 51 26.40 3.51 -11.11
C TYR A 51 25.90 4.52 -12.16
N ASN A 52 24.72 4.29 -12.73
CA ASN A 52 24.08 5.17 -13.70
C ASN A 52 22.81 5.81 -13.11
N PRO A 53 22.81 7.12 -12.80
CA PRO A 53 21.67 7.82 -12.25
C PRO A 53 20.42 7.81 -13.13
N GLU A 54 20.57 7.87 -14.46
CA GLU A 54 19.45 7.91 -15.40
C GLU A 54 18.73 6.57 -15.45
N ALA A 55 19.48 5.47 -15.59
CA ALA A 55 18.92 4.11 -15.59
C ALA A 55 18.27 3.75 -14.23
N PHE A 56 18.86 4.22 -13.13
CA PHE A 56 18.26 4.09 -11.80
C PHE A 56 16.94 4.84 -11.69
N GLN A 57 16.89 6.09 -12.15
CA GLN A 57 15.67 6.90 -12.13
C GLN A 57 14.57 6.27 -12.99
N GLU A 58 14.92 5.74 -14.17
CA GLU A 58 13.98 5.03 -15.02
C GLU A 58 13.41 3.78 -14.34
N SER A 59 14.27 2.95 -13.76
CA SER A 59 13.87 1.74 -13.02
C SER A 59 12.97 2.10 -11.82
N HIS A 60 13.33 3.17 -11.11
CA HIS A 60 12.53 3.70 -9.99
C HIS A 60 11.13 4.12 -10.45
N GLU A 61 11.02 4.90 -11.53
CA GLU A 61 9.71 5.32 -12.05
C GLU A 61 8.87 4.15 -12.56
N ILE A 62 9.48 3.11 -13.12
CA ILE A 62 8.77 1.89 -13.55
C ILE A 62 8.16 1.17 -12.34
N GLU A 63 8.95 0.86 -11.32
CA GLU A 63 8.44 0.15 -10.14
C GLU A 63 7.48 1.00 -9.31
N LYS A 64 7.71 2.31 -9.24
CA LYS A 64 6.75 3.25 -8.63
C LYS A 64 5.39 3.20 -9.33
N ARG A 65 5.36 3.29 -10.67
CA ARG A 65 4.10 3.22 -11.43
C ARG A 65 3.38 1.89 -11.25
N LYS A 66 4.13 0.79 -11.17
CA LYS A 66 3.57 -0.53 -10.90
C LYS A 66 2.94 -0.58 -9.51
N SER A 67 3.64 -0.08 -8.49
CA SER A 67 3.11 0.06 -7.13
C SER A 67 1.84 0.91 -7.09
N GLU A 68 1.84 2.08 -7.74
CA GLU A 68 0.66 2.97 -7.81
C GLU A 68 -0.53 2.26 -8.48
N LYS A 69 -0.30 1.52 -9.56
CA LYS A 69 -1.34 0.76 -10.27
C LYS A 69 -1.94 -0.36 -9.43
N GLU A 70 -1.13 -1.12 -8.71
CA GLU A 70 -1.63 -2.15 -7.78
C GLU A 70 -2.37 -1.52 -6.59
N PHE A 71 -1.89 -0.37 -6.10
CA PHE A 71 -2.59 0.38 -5.06
C PHE A 71 -3.97 0.86 -5.51
N GLU A 72 -4.11 1.36 -6.74
CA GLU A 72 -5.42 1.71 -7.29
C GLU A 72 -6.38 0.50 -7.33
N LYS A 73 -5.87 -0.69 -7.68
CA LYS A 73 -6.69 -1.92 -7.67
C LYS A 73 -7.11 -2.27 -6.25
N LEU A 74 -6.19 -2.23 -5.29
CA LEU A 74 -6.49 -2.46 -3.88
C LEU A 74 -7.58 -1.50 -3.39
N MET A 75 -7.46 -0.21 -3.68
CA MET A 75 -8.46 0.79 -3.29
C MET A 75 -9.82 0.56 -3.95
N LYS A 76 -9.86 0.13 -5.21
CA LYS A 76 -11.11 -0.28 -5.89
C LYS A 76 -11.74 -1.47 -5.16
N MET A 77 -10.96 -2.50 -4.83
CA MET A 77 -11.46 -3.69 -4.12
C MET A 77 -12.01 -3.35 -2.73
N ILE A 78 -11.34 -2.47 -2.00
CA ILE A 78 -11.79 -2.01 -0.67
C ILE A 78 -13.09 -1.20 -0.78
N ARG A 79 -13.18 -0.26 -1.73
CA ARG A 79 -14.35 0.63 -1.91
C ARG A 79 -15.60 -0.09 -2.43
N LEU A 80 -15.43 -1.19 -3.17
CA LEU A 80 -16.55 -2.00 -3.64
C LEU A 80 -17.21 -2.82 -2.51
N HIS A 81 -16.62 -2.84 -1.30
CA HIS A 81 -17.20 -3.52 -0.16
C HIS A 81 -18.13 -2.57 0.64
N PRO A 82 -19.46 -2.82 0.68
CA PRO A 82 -20.46 -1.88 1.19
C PRO A 82 -20.53 -1.77 2.73
N ASP A 83 -19.81 -2.59 3.50
CA ASP A 83 -20.10 -2.80 4.92
C ASP A 83 -19.40 -1.85 5.90
N ASN A 84 -18.97 -0.65 5.50
CA ASN A 84 -18.26 0.23 6.46
C ASN A 84 -18.62 1.73 6.38
N PRO A 85 -19.81 2.13 6.88
CA PRO A 85 -20.30 3.52 6.81
C PRO A 85 -19.55 4.53 7.69
N LYS A 86 -18.50 4.14 8.43
CA LYS A 86 -17.79 5.03 9.39
C LYS A 86 -16.29 5.20 9.13
N THR A 87 -15.76 4.69 8.02
CA THR A 87 -14.32 4.78 7.74
C THR A 87 -14.04 5.84 6.70
N TYR A 88 -13.31 6.89 7.09
CA TYR A 88 -12.72 7.82 6.13
C TYR A 88 -11.45 7.15 5.58
N LEU A 89 -11.54 6.63 4.36
CA LEU A 89 -10.41 6.13 3.56
C LEU A 89 -9.81 7.27 2.72
#